data_AF-A0A7K0G4V0-F1
#
_entry.id   AF-A0A7K0G4V0-F1
#
_cell.length_a   1.000
_cell.length_b   1.000
_cell.length_c   1.000
_cell.angle_alpha   90.00
_cell.angle_beta   90.00
_cell.angle_gamma   90.00
#
_symmetry.space_group_name_H-M   'P 1'
#
loop_
_entity.id
_entity.type
_entity.pdbx_description
1 polymer ?
#
loop_
_entity_poly.entity_id
_entity_poly.type
_entity_poly.pdbx_seq_one_letter_code
_entity_poly.pdbx_strand_id
1 'polypeptide(L)'
;MKFKLGDFVRFVDEKREGYVTKIIDAQTLGVTDEDGFEIPVAISNLTSVHGHGVAAEEQDAPKPVHVNVPAISKIENGIYIAVATDNKAGNVVHFHLLNQSPSVLLVSLTTGKKEKYAGVFHGVIESYQSGLVYSASLADLDLWPEFTFQILIAGKTEVKPVDPLVISKKFRAKDFASELKELPQAKKGWLIRLDDLVPITIDAQKLKESFFKSPAEKKTVDAPAKEIDLHIEKLRDDHHFLEADEILQIQLNSFQNALDAAIVHHFDKMIFIHGSGNGTLRDKIHKLISKNPNIKTYMDARKEKFGYGATEVVFK
;
A
#
# COMPACT_ATOMS: atom_id res chain seq x y z
N MET A 1 26.89 -3.02 -13.94
CA MET A 1 27.89 -2.27 -13.16
C MET A 1 28.40 -3.17 -12.04
N LYS A 2 29.72 -3.18 -11.78
CA LYS A 2 30.37 -4.13 -10.85
C LYS A 2 30.18 -3.75 -9.36
N PHE A 3 29.93 -2.47 -9.07
CA PHE A 3 29.72 -1.94 -7.73
C PHE A 3 28.47 -1.05 -7.69
N LYS A 4 27.81 -1.01 -6.54
CA LYS A 4 26.61 -0.22 -6.22
C LYS A 4 26.90 0.79 -5.11
N LEU A 5 26.06 1.80 -4.99
CA LEU A 5 26.10 2.73 -3.85
C LEU A 5 25.89 1.94 -2.54
N GLY A 6 26.78 2.14 -1.58
CA GLY A 6 26.81 1.43 -0.31
C GLY A 6 27.72 0.20 -0.29
N ASP A 7 28.30 -0.22 -1.41
CA ASP A 7 29.25 -1.34 -1.42
C ASP A 7 30.52 -0.98 -0.63
N PHE A 8 30.97 -1.89 0.24
CA PHE A 8 32.25 -1.76 0.92
C PHE A 8 33.38 -2.25 0.02
N VAL A 9 34.31 -1.34 -0.28
CA VAL A 9 35.38 -1.55 -1.26
C VAL A 9 36.74 -1.25 -0.66
N ARG A 10 37.75 -2.00 -1.11
CA ARG A 10 39.17 -1.77 -0.80
C ARG A 10 39.89 -1.27 -2.04
N PHE A 11 40.75 -0.27 -1.84
CA PHE A 11 41.60 0.29 -2.88
C PHE A 11 42.66 -0.75 -3.26
N VAL A 12 42.89 -0.96 -4.55
CA VAL A 12 43.88 -1.95 -5.04
C VAL A 12 45.30 -1.53 -4.67
N ASP A 13 45.62 -0.25 -4.85
CA ASP A 13 46.98 0.29 -4.76
C ASP A 13 47.30 0.88 -3.38
N GLU A 14 46.30 1.02 -2.52
CA GLU A 14 46.43 1.66 -1.21
C GLU A 14 45.83 0.78 -0.12
N LYS A 15 46.41 0.81 1.10
CA LYS A 15 45.81 0.17 2.29
C LYS A 15 44.66 1.04 2.83
N ARG A 16 43.70 1.35 1.98
CA ARG A 16 42.51 2.14 2.31
C ARG A 16 41.26 1.35 1.96
N GLU A 17 40.23 1.56 2.76
CA GLU A 17 38.91 0.96 2.61
C GLU A 17 37.87 2.06 2.77
N GLY A 18 36.71 1.86 2.15
CA GLY A 18 35.64 2.84 2.24
C GLY A 18 34.37 2.33 1.60
N TYR A 19 33.32 3.14 1.69
CA TYR A 19 32.04 2.85 1.08
C TYR A 19 31.86 3.66 -0.19
N VAL A 20 31.28 3.03 -1.22
CA VAL A 20 30.87 3.73 -2.43
C VAL A 20 29.71 4.66 -2.08
N THR A 21 29.96 5.96 -1.93
CA THR A 21 28.96 6.97 -1.55
C THR A 21 28.41 7.74 -2.74
N LYS A 22 29.06 7.60 -3.91
CA LYS A 22 28.66 8.32 -5.12
C LYS A 22 29.06 7.59 -6.39
N ILE A 23 28.20 7.65 -7.40
CA ILE A 23 28.55 7.27 -8.78
C ILE A 23 28.81 8.58 -9.52
N ILE A 24 30.07 8.83 -9.88
CA ILE A 24 30.46 10.08 -10.55
C ILE A 24 30.20 9.95 -12.04
N ASP A 25 30.63 8.85 -12.64
CA ASP A 25 30.38 8.50 -14.04
C ASP A 25 30.45 6.96 -14.23
N ALA A 26 30.47 6.49 -15.47
CA ALA A 26 30.50 5.06 -15.80
C ALA A 26 31.80 4.33 -15.39
N GLN A 27 32.88 5.05 -15.13
CA GLN A 27 34.23 4.52 -14.82
C GLN A 27 34.76 4.99 -13.46
N THR A 28 34.13 5.99 -12.84
CA THR A 28 34.59 6.66 -11.62
C THR A 28 33.52 6.65 -10.52
N LEU A 29 33.92 6.24 -9.31
CA LEU A 29 33.09 6.23 -8.11
C LEU A 29 33.68 7.15 -7.05
N GLY A 30 32.83 7.80 -6.25
CA GLY A 30 33.23 8.45 -5.01
C GLY A 30 33.20 7.42 -3.88
N VAL A 31 34.35 7.22 -3.23
CA VAL A 31 34.51 6.33 -2.08
C VAL A 31 34.83 7.16 -0.86
N THR A 32 34.01 7.06 0.18
CA THR A 32 34.24 7.72 1.46
C THR A 32 34.97 6.78 2.41
N ASP A 33 36.13 7.20 2.91
CA ASP A 33 36.95 6.45 3.88
C ASP A 33 36.50 6.68 5.34
N GLU A 34 37.18 6.04 6.29
CA GLU A 34 36.90 6.16 7.73
C GLU A 34 37.07 7.60 8.25
N ASP A 35 37.94 8.38 7.61
CA ASP A 35 38.20 9.80 7.93
C ASP A 35 37.08 10.72 7.40
N GLY A 36 36.13 10.20 6.61
CA GLY A 36 34.97 10.92 6.13
C GLY A 36 35.22 11.75 4.87
N PHE A 37 36.33 11.54 4.15
CA PHE A 37 36.63 12.24 2.90
C PHE A 37 36.13 11.44 1.69
N GLU A 38 35.37 12.08 0.79
CA GLU A 38 34.98 11.48 -0.50
C GLU A 38 36.15 11.56 -1.49
N ILE A 39 36.70 10.41 -1.85
CA ILE A 39 37.80 10.28 -2.81
C ILE A 39 37.24 9.75 -4.14
N PRO A 40 37.44 10.45 -5.27
CA PRO A 40 37.10 9.92 -6.59
C PRO A 40 38.12 8.86 -7.03
N VAL A 41 37.64 7.64 -7.32
CA VAL A 41 38.47 6.48 -7.66
C VAL A 41 37.90 5.75 -8.88
N ALA A 42 38.78 5.30 -9.77
CA ALA A 42 38.40 4.49 -10.91
C ALA A 42 37.92 3.09 -10.47
N ILE A 43 36.88 2.55 -11.13
CA ILE A 43 36.32 1.21 -10.87
C ILE A 43 37.40 0.10 -10.97
N SER A 44 38.41 0.29 -11.82
CA SER A 44 39.53 -0.65 -11.97
C SER A 44 40.40 -0.76 -10.71
N ASN A 45 40.43 0.29 -9.89
CA ASN A 45 41.30 0.39 -8.72
C ASN A 45 40.56 0.04 -7.43
N LEU A 46 39.39 -0.59 -7.55
CA LEU A 46 38.55 -1.02 -6.42
C LEU A 46 38.32 -2.53 -6.44
N THR A 47 38.32 -3.14 -5.26
CA THR A 47 38.00 -4.54 -5.03
C THR A 47 36.89 -4.67 -3.99
N SER A 48 35.99 -5.66 -4.18
CA SER A 48 34.94 -5.94 -3.20
C SER A 48 35.53 -6.70 -2.02
N VAL A 49 35.29 -6.20 -0.81
CA VAL A 49 35.62 -6.94 0.41
C VAL A 49 34.44 -7.88 0.72
N HIS A 50 34.64 -9.18 0.53
CA HIS A 50 33.59 -10.17 0.77
C HIS A 50 33.33 -10.27 2.28
N GLY A 51 32.12 -9.92 2.69
CA GLY A 51 31.68 -9.89 4.09
C GLY A 51 30.62 -8.83 4.41
N HIS A 52 30.46 -7.79 3.59
CA HIS A 52 29.45 -6.71 3.76
C HIS A 52 28.74 -6.40 2.43
N GLY A 53 28.13 -7.41 1.83
CA GLY A 53 27.30 -7.30 0.63
C GLY A 53 26.68 -8.64 0.31
N VAL A 54 25.39 -8.63 -0.02
CA VAL A 54 24.54 -9.82 -0.25
C VAL A 54 25.27 -10.79 -1.19
N ALA A 55 25.46 -12.02 -0.73
CA ALA A 55 25.93 -13.10 -1.57
C ALA A 55 25.00 -13.20 -2.79
N ALA A 56 25.57 -13.20 -3.99
CA ALA A 56 24.86 -13.68 -5.15
C ALA A 56 24.60 -15.18 -4.91
N GLU A 57 23.38 -15.53 -4.49
CA GLU A 57 22.96 -16.93 -4.46
C GLU A 57 22.63 -17.36 -5.89
N GLU A 58 23.51 -18.18 -6.45
CA GLU A 58 23.19 -19.09 -7.54
C GLU A 58 22.04 -20.01 -7.12
N GLN A 59 21.09 -20.21 -8.02
CA GLN A 59 20.02 -21.21 -7.90
C GLN A 59 20.64 -22.60 -7.87
N ASP A 60 20.47 -23.36 -6.78
CA ASP A 60 19.67 -24.59 -6.76
C ASP A 60 19.52 -25.20 -5.34
N ALA A 61 18.42 -25.94 -5.16
CA ALA A 61 17.99 -26.77 -4.04
C ALA A 61 17.28 -26.10 -2.82
N PRO A 62 16.11 -26.65 -2.39
CA PRO A 62 15.29 -26.08 -1.33
C PRO A 62 15.89 -26.42 0.05
N LYS A 63 16.30 -25.39 0.79
CA LYS A 63 16.59 -25.51 2.23
C LYS A 63 15.30 -25.28 3.04
N PRO A 64 15.19 -25.90 4.23
CA PRO A 64 13.94 -25.90 4.99
C PRO A 64 13.53 -24.47 5.32
N VAL A 65 12.24 -24.19 5.16
CA VAL A 65 11.63 -22.92 5.57
C VAL A 65 11.77 -22.81 7.09
N HIS A 66 12.80 -22.10 7.55
CA HIS A 66 12.79 -21.52 8.87
C HIS A 66 11.76 -20.39 8.84
N VAL A 67 10.60 -20.67 9.43
CA VAL A 67 9.56 -19.69 9.67
C VAL A 67 10.16 -18.65 10.60
N ASN A 68 10.67 -17.56 10.04
CA ASN A 68 11.07 -16.39 10.80
C ASN A 68 9.76 -15.76 11.28
N VAL A 69 9.27 -16.19 12.45
CA VAL A 69 8.19 -15.50 13.15
C VAL A 69 8.69 -14.06 13.32
N PRO A 70 8.02 -13.05 12.73
CA PRO A 70 8.44 -11.69 12.92
C PRO A 70 8.33 -11.40 14.42
N ALA A 71 9.44 -11.04 15.05
CA ALA A 71 9.37 -10.32 16.31
C ALA A 71 8.42 -9.15 16.07
N ILE A 72 7.32 -9.08 16.84
CA ILE A 72 6.30 -8.05 16.68
C ILE A 72 7.00 -6.70 16.75
N SER A 73 7.20 -6.10 15.59
CA SER A 73 7.75 -4.75 15.45
C SER A 73 6.76 -3.82 16.15
N LYS A 74 7.21 -3.07 17.17
CA LYS A 74 6.39 -2.03 17.84
C LYS A 74 6.11 -0.83 16.91
N ILE A 75 6.51 -0.91 15.65
CA ILE A 75 6.36 0.14 14.65
C ILE A 75 5.00 -0.06 13.99
N GLU A 76 4.22 1.01 13.87
CA GLU A 76 2.95 0.99 13.16
C GLU A 76 3.13 0.55 11.70
N ASN A 77 2.05 0.01 11.12
CA ASN A 77 2.07 -0.34 9.71
C ASN A 77 2.25 0.93 8.86
N GLY A 78 3.22 0.91 7.95
CA GLY A 78 3.54 2.05 7.10
C GLY A 78 4.80 1.85 6.28
N ILE A 79 5.19 2.90 5.57
CA ILE A 79 6.42 2.93 4.77
C ILE A 79 7.36 3.93 5.41
N TYR A 80 8.55 3.47 5.80
CA TYR A 80 9.50 4.29 6.53
C TYR A 80 10.85 4.32 5.82
N ILE A 81 11.58 5.42 6.00
CA ILE A 81 13.01 5.48 5.70
C ILE A 81 13.76 5.48 7.03
N ALA A 82 14.60 4.48 7.23
CA ALA A 82 15.51 4.40 8.35
C ALA A 82 16.89 4.90 7.92
N VAL A 83 17.42 5.90 8.60
CA VAL A 83 18.75 6.47 8.37
C VAL A 83 19.64 5.97 9.50
N ALA A 84 20.35 4.88 9.25
CA ALA A 84 21.19 4.20 10.23
C ALA A 84 22.63 4.75 10.19
N THR A 85 23.24 4.98 11.35
CA THR A 85 24.66 5.38 11.42
C THR A 85 25.57 4.17 11.24
N ASP A 86 26.67 4.33 10.51
CA ASP A 86 27.73 3.33 10.48
C ASP A 86 28.65 3.46 11.71
N ASN A 87 29.07 2.32 12.28
CA ASN A 87 29.87 2.29 13.50
C ASN A 87 31.38 2.44 13.26
N LYS A 88 31.85 2.17 12.04
CA LYS A 88 33.26 2.26 11.64
C LYS A 88 33.53 3.63 11.03
N ALA A 89 32.60 4.13 10.22
CA ALA A 89 32.62 5.47 9.65
C ALA A 89 31.49 6.31 10.27
N GLY A 90 31.75 6.95 11.41
CA GLY A 90 30.72 7.64 12.21
C GLY A 90 29.96 8.78 11.51
N ASN A 91 30.49 9.27 10.38
CA ASN A 91 29.84 10.28 9.54
C ASN A 91 29.03 9.69 8.39
N VAL A 92 29.10 8.38 8.13
CA VAL A 92 28.34 7.72 7.06
C VAL A 92 26.99 7.24 7.61
N VAL A 93 25.94 7.52 6.84
CA VAL A 93 24.60 7.00 7.11
C VAL A 93 24.07 6.19 5.95
N HIS A 94 23.33 5.15 6.28
CA HIS A 94 22.72 4.21 5.35
C HIS A 94 21.20 4.31 5.42
N PHE A 95 20.59 4.61 4.28
CA PHE A 95 19.15 4.74 4.10
C PHE A 95 18.58 3.37 3.76
N HIS A 96 17.77 2.84 4.66
CA HIS A 96 17.01 1.62 4.45
C HIS A 96 15.54 1.98 4.27
N LEU A 97 14.95 1.57 3.16
CA LEU A 97 13.50 1.65 2.99
C LEU A 97 12.87 0.46 3.69
N LEU A 98 12.05 0.72 4.70
CA LEU A 98 11.36 -0.27 5.50
C LEU A 98 9.91 -0.36 5.07
N ASN A 99 9.52 -1.55 4.64
CA ASN A 99 8.13 -1.90 4.48
C ASN A 99 7.64 -2.50 5.80
N GLN A 100 6.74 -1.83 6.50
CA GLN A 100 6.04 -2.39 7.67
C GLN A 100 4.59 -2.71 7.33
N SER A 101 4.29 -2.95 6.06
CA SER A 101 2.96 -3.31 5.58
C SER A 101 2.92 -4.77 5.09
N PRO A 102 1.72 -5.37 5.01
CA PRO A 102 1.55 -6.70 4.46
C PRO A 102 1.72 -6.77 2.93
N SER A 103 1.77 -5.63 2.24
CA SER A 103 1.87 -5.55 0.78
C SER A 103 3.32 -5.60 0.30
N VAL A 104 3.53 -5.91 -0.98
CA VAL A 104 4.84 -5.81 -1.65
C VAL A 104 4.99 -4.40 -2.21
N LEU A 105 6.18 -3.80 -2.11
CA LEU A 105 6.46 -2.49 -2.68
C LEU A 105 7.35 -2.62 -3.92
N LEU A 106 6.91 -2.09 -5.05
CA LEU A 106 7.79 -1.85 -6.21
C LEU A 106 8.25 -0.40 -6.13
N VAL A 107 9.57 -0.20 -6.07
CA VAL A 107 10.17 1.08 -5.69
C VAL A 107 11.14 1.57 -6.76
N SER A 108 11.08 2.86 -7.06
CA SER A 108 12.15 3.61 -7.70
C SER A 108 12.53 4.81 -6.82
N LEU A 109 13.83 5.03 -6.64
CA LEU A 109 14.39 6.17 -5.93
C LEU A 109 15.25 6.98 -6.88
N THR A 110 14.88 8.24 -7.06
CA THR A 110 15.62 9.22 -7.85
C THR A 110 16.12 10.35 -6.96
N THR A 111 17.31 10.86 -7.24
CA THR A 111 17.85 12.05 -6.59
C THR A 111 17.91 13.22 -7.58
N GLY A 112 17.60 14.44 -7.13
CA GLY A 112 17.55 15.65 -7.95
C GLY A 112 18.34 16.83 -7.36
N LYS A 113 19.13 17.52 -8.20
CA LYS A 113 19.82 18.77 -7.85
C LYS A 113 20.06 19.65 -9.08
N LYS A 114 19.58 20.90 -9.06
CA LYS A 114 19.74 21.89 -10.15
C LYS A 114 19.32 21.32 -11.53
N GLU A 115 18.10 20.79 -11.63
CA GLU A 115 17.53 20.19 -12.86
C GLU A 115 18.29 18.95 -13.40
N LYS A 116 19.21 18.37 -12.60
CA LYS A 116 19.85 17.08 -12.91
C LYS A 116 19.29 16.00 -12.00
N TYR A 117 18.94 14.86 -12.60
CA TYR A 117 18.32 13.73 -11.92
C TYR A 117 19.13 12.45 -12.14
N ALA A 118 19.21 11.60 -11.10
CA ALA A 118 19.85 10.29 -11.17
C ALA A 118 19.03 9.26 -10.39
N GLY A 119 18.69 8.15 -11.07
CA GLY A 119 18.12 6.97 -10.40
C GLY A 119 19.20 6.29 -9.57
N VAL A 120 18.98 6.19 -8.26
CA VAL A 120 19.96 5.64 -7.31
C VAL A 120 19.56 4.27 -6.77
N PHE A 121 18.27 3.93 -6.84
CA PHE A 121 17.78 2.59 -6.50
C PHE A 121 16.52 2.26 -7.27
N HIS A 122 16.34 0.98 -7.59
CA HIS A 122 15.08 0.41 -8.03
C HIS A 122 15.00 -1.04 -7.56
N GLY A 123 13.80 -1.51 -7.20
CA GLY A 123 13.66 -2.89 -6.75
C GLY A 123 12.32 -3.19 -6.10
N VAL A 124 12.25 -4.38 -5.52
CA VAL A 124 11.09 -4.88 -4.79
C VAL A 124 11.46 -4.94 -3.32
N ILE A 125 10.61 -4.39 -2.45
CA ILE A 125 10.70 -4.58 -1.00
C ILE A 125 9.52 -5.45 -0.58
N GLU A 126 9.83 -6.67 -0.19
CA GLU A 126 8.84 -7.65 0.26
C GLU A 126 8.11 -7.19 1.53
N SER A 127 6.97 -7.83 1.78
CA SER A 127 6.16 -7.64 2.99
C SER A 127 7.01 -7.73 4.26
N TYR A 128 6.93 -6.73 5.13
CA TYR A 128 7.70 -6.65 6.38
C TYR A 128 9.24 -6.72 6.23
N GLN A 129 9.78 -6.46 5.04
CA GLN A 129 11.23 -6.43 4.79
C GLN A 129 11.79 -5.00 4.68
N SER A 130 13.10 -4.90 4.67
CA SER A 130 13.82 -3.66 4.40
C SER A 130 14.85 -3.84 3.30
N GLY A 131 15.24 -2.74 2.65
CA GLY A 131 16.32 -2.74 1.67
C GLY A 131 17.16 -1.47 1.76
N LEU A 132 18.48 -1.62 1.63
CA LEU A 132 19.40 -0.48 1.50
C LEU A 132 19.16 0.20 0.16
N VAL A 133 18.76 1.47 0.20
CA VAL A 133 18.40 2.25 -1.00
C VAL A 133 19.36 3.39 -1.29
N TYR A 134 20.12 3.86 -0.29
CA TYR A 134 21.08 4.95 -0.47
C TYR A 134 22.09 5.00 0.68
N SER A 135 23.26 5.61 0.46
CA SER A 135 24.26 5.90 1.50
C SER A 135 24.85 7.29 1.29
N ALA A 136 25.14 8.02 2.37
CA ALA A 136 25.70 9.37 2.26
C ALA A 136 26.50 9.76 3.51
N SER A 137 27.36 10.76 3.35
CA SER A 137 28.01 11.45 4.47
C SER A 137 27.04 12.44 5.12
N LEU A 138 26.81 12.30 6.43
CA LEU A 138 26.02 13.20 7.26
C LEU A 138 26.65 14.60 7.36
N ALA A 139 27.98 14.71 7.21
CA ALA A 139 28.67 16.00 7.17
C ALA A 139 28.22 16.88 5.98
N ASP A 140 27.75 16.24 4.90
CA ASP A 140 27.30 16.91 3.68
C ASP A 140 25.78 17.13 3.62
N LEU A 141 25.09 17.08 4.77
CA LEU A 141 23.62 17.16 4.83
C LEU A 141 23.04 18.34 4.04
N ASP A 142 23.67 19.52 4.11
CA ASP A 142 23.22 20.71 3.38
C ASP A 142 23.37 20.59 1.86
N LEU A 143 24.27 19.70 1.41
CA LEU A 143 24.54 19.42 0.00
C LEU A 143 23.69 18.27 -0.55
N TRP A 144 22.99 17.52 0.30
CA TRP A 144 22.18 16.38 -0.13
C TRP A 144 21.11 16.77 -1.16
N PRO A 145 20.87 15.91 -2.15
CA PRO A 145 19.85 16.15 -3.18
C PRO A 145 18.45 16.07 -2.57
N GLU A 146 17.45 16.48 -3.36
CA GLU A 146 16.07 16.07 -3.11
C GLU A 146 15.91 14.60 -3.52
N PHE A 147 15.18 13.83 -2.73
CA PHE A 147 14.90 12.43 -2.98
C PHE A 147 13.44 12.27 -3.42
N THR A 148 13.22 11.61 -4.54
CA THR A 148 11.89 11.28 -5.05
C THR A 148 11.71 9.76 -5.00
N PHE A 149 10.82 9.32 -4.11
CA PHE A 149 10.40 7.93 -3.99
C PHE A 149 9.13 7.73 -4.82
N GLN A 150 9.18 6.83 -5.79
CA GLN A 150 8.01 6.36 -6.53
C GLN A 150 7.74 4.93 -6.10
N ILE A 151 6.57 4.69 -5.51
CA ILE A 151 6.22 3.42 -4.90
C ILE A 151 4.88 2.94 -5.43
N LEU A 152 4.88 1.76 -6.02
CA LEU A 152 3.66 1.02 -6.33
C LEU A 152 3.44 -0.02 -5.24
N ILE A 153 2.24 -0.03 -4.67
CA ILE A 153 1.85 -1.01 -3.66
C ILE A 153 1.19 -2.18 -4.39
N ALA A 154 1.87 -3.31 -4.43
CA ALA A 154 1.38 -4.56 -5.01
C ALA A 154 0.82 -5.46 -3.90
N GLY A 155 -0.49 -5.72 -3.95
CA GLY A 155 -1.19 -6.65 -3.06
C GLY A 155 -1.79 -7.83 -3.83
N LYS A 156 -1.95 -8.97 -3.17
CA LYS A 156 -2.74 -10.12 -3.66
C LYS A 156 -4.22 -10.04 -3.28
N THR A 157 -4.62 -8.97 -2.61
CA THR A 157 -5.97 -8.78 -2.08
C THR A 157 -6.88 -8.18 -3.14
N GLU A 158 -8.13 -8.65 -3.22
CA GLU A 158 -9.20 -8.12 -4.07
C GLU A 158 -9.71 -6.75 -3.58
N VAL A 159 -8.80 -5.81 -3.41
CA VAL A 159 -9.09 -4.43 -3.04
C VAL A 159 -8.64 -3.53 -4.18
N LYS A 160 -9.35 -2.42 -4.35
CA LYS A 160 -8.98 -1.39 -5.33
C LYS A 160 -7.50 -1.03 -5.13
N PRO A 161 -6.67 -1.08 -6.18
CA PRO A 161 -5.27 -0.66 -6.10
C PRO A 161 -5.17 0.76 -5.55
N VAL A 162 -4.21 0.97 -4.66
CA VAL A 162 -3.87 2.32 -4.17
C VAL A 162 -3.13 3.04 -5.28
N ASP A 163 -3.37 4.35 -5.41
CA ASP A 163 -2.62 5.17 -6.36
C ASP A 163 -1.12 5.09 -6.08
N PRO A 164 -0.26 5.15 -7.11
CA PRO A 164 1.18 5.22 -6.93
C PRO A 164 1.57 6.34 -5.97
N LEU A 165 2.34 6.01 -4.94
CA LEU A 165 2.87 7.03 -4.03
C LEU A 165 4.07 7.70 -4.69
N VAL A 166 4.01 9.02 -4.83
CA VAL A 166 5.13 9.85 -5.30
C VAL A 166 5.49 10.82 -4.18
N ILE A 167 6.58 10.54 -3.49
CA ILE A 167 7.00 11.27 -2.28
C ILE A 167 8.31 11.98 -2.59
N SER A 168 8.29 13.31 -2.57
CA SER A 168 9.51 14.13 -2.67
C SER A 168 9.91 14.61 -1.29
N LYS A 169 11.12 14.26 -0.86
CA LYS A 169 11.66 14.61 0.46
C LYS A 169 13.06 15.18 0.33
N LYS A 170 13.24 16.36 0.91
CA LYS A 170 14.54 16.99 1.09
C LYS A 170 14.91 17.01 2.56
N PHE A 171 15.86 16.16 2.95
CA PHE A 171 16.26 16.03 4.35
C PHE A 171 17.01 17.28 4.85
N ARG A 172 16.77 17.63 6.11
CA ARG A 172 17.31 18.79 6.81
C ARG A 172 17.71 18.42 8.22
N ALA A 173 18.49 19.28 8.88
CA ALA A 173 18.91 19.05 10.27
C ALA A 173 17.74 18.74 11.22
N LYS A 174 16.57 19.36 11.01
CA LYS A 174 15.35 19.09 11.78
C LYS A 174 14.83 17.65 11.68
N ASP A 175 15.04 16.98 10.55
CA ASP A 175 14.65 15.57 10.36
C ASP A 175 15.50 14.63 11.23
N PHE A 176 16.66 15.09 11.69
CA PHE A 176 17.62 14.35 12.52
C PHE A 176 17.74 14.91 13.94
N ALA A 177 16.86 15.84 14.33
CA ALA A 177 16.88 16.45 15.66
C ALA A 177 16.35 15.52 16.76
N SER A 178 15.62 14.46 16.39
CA SER A 178 15.12 13.47 17.36
C SER A 178 16.23 12.54 17.84
N GLU A 179 16.00 11.92 19.00
CA GLU A 179 16.90 10.89 19.51
C GLU A 179 17.02 9.70 18.56
N LEU A 180 18.23 9.12 18.54
CA LEU A 180 18.52 7.90 17.80
C LEU A 180 17.77 6.71 18.40
N LYS A 181 17.02 6.01 17.56
CA LYS A 181 16.25 4.82 17.91
C LYS A 181 16.99 3.56 17.50
N GLU A 182 16.70 2.44 18.16
CA GLU A 182 17.08 1.13 17.66
C GLU A 182 16.23 0.79 16.43
N LEU A 183 16.90 0.43 15.33
CA LEU A 183 16.25 0.15 14.05
C LEU A 183 16.16 -1.36 13.82
N PRO A 184 15.08 -1.84 13.15
CA PRO A 184 15.03 -3.22 12.68
C PRO A 184 16.22 -3.49 11.74
N GLN A 185 16.98 -4.55 11.98
CA GLN A 185 18.09 -5.02 11.14
C GLN A 185 19.34 -4.08 11.07
N ALA A 186 19.33 -2.93 11.75
CA ALA A 186 20.44 -1.97 11.76
C ALA A 186 20.75 -1.48 13.20
N LYS A 187 21.93 -0.85 13.38
CA LYS A 187 22.28 -0.16 14.62
C LYS A 187 21.48 1.15 14.76
N LYS A 188 21.78 1.96 15.77
CA LYS A 188 21.06 3.20 16.10
C LYS A 188 20.88 4.12 14.87
N GLY A 189 19.73 4.77 14.76
CA GLY A 189 19.43 5.67 13.64
C GLY A 189 18.14 6.43 13.80
N TRP A 190 17.77 7.18 12.76
CA TRP A 190 16.51 7.91 12.68
C TRP A 190 15.49 7.13 11.87
N LEU A 191 14.25 7.09 12.34
CA LEU A 191 13.14 6.46 11.63
C LEU A 191 12.14 7.54 11.23
N ILE A 192 11.95 7.73 9.93
CA ILE A 192 11.10 8.78 9.37
C ILE A 192 10.01 8.12 8.52
N ARG A 193 8.73 8.44 8.81
CA ARG A 193 7.59 7.94 8.04
C ARG A 193 7.47 8.69 6.71
N LEU A 194 7.25 7.95 5.62
CA LEU A 194 7.19 8.50 4.26
C LEU A 194 5.75 8.62 3.74
N ASP A 195 4.85 7.71 4.11
CA ASP A 195 3.46 7.66 3.64
C ASP A 195 2.57 8.79 4.22
N ASP A 196 2.97 9.41 5.34
CA ASP A 196 2.33 10.61 5.89
C ASP A 196 2.54 11.86 5.01
N LEU A 197 3.54 11.84 4.12
CA LEU A 197 3.90 12.99 3.26
C LEU A 197 3.05 13.06 1.99
N VAL A 198 2.26 12.02 1.71
CA VAL A 198 1.23 12.08 0.67
C VAL A 198 0.01 12.72 1.32
N PRO A 199 -0.62 13.76 0.72
CA PRO A 199 -1.92 14.19 1.16
C PRO A 199 -2.87 13.02 0.96
N ILE A 200 -3.11 12.33 2.06
CA ILE A 200 -4.05 11.26 2.18
C ILE A 200 -5.41 11.86 1.82
N THR A 201 -5.89 11.68 0.59
CA THR A 201 -7.34 11.67 0.30
C THR A 201 -7.94 10.35 0.79
N ILE A 202 -7.54 9.90 1.97
CA ILE A 202 -8.35 8.99 2.78
C ILE A 202 -9.11 9.93 3.67
N ASP A 203 -10.38 10.07 3.32
CA ASP A 203 -11.40 10.68 4.15
C ASP A 203 -11.21 10.24 5.61
N ALA A 204 -10.61 11.13 6.42
CA ALA A 204 -10.29 10.89 7.81
C ALA A 204 -11.55 10.61 8.65
N GLN A 205 -12.75 10.75 8.07
CA GLN A 205 -14.01 10.32 8.67
C GLN A 205 -14.12 8.79 8.73
N LYS A 206 -13.68 8.03 7.73
CA LYS A 206 -13.84 6.56 7.71
C LYS A 206 -12.97 5.81 8.74
N LEU A 207 -11.80 6.33 9.08
CA LEU A 207 -10.93 5.74 10.12
C LEU A 207 -11.37 6.11 11.55
N LYS A 208 -12.10 7.22 11.73
CA LYS A 208 -12.70 7.58 13.02
C LYS A 208 -14.00 6.81 13.28
N GLU A 209 -14.73 6.42 12.24
CA GLU A 209 -15.97 5.64 12.34
C GLU A 209 -15.79 4.22 12.90
N SER A 210 -14.60 3.61 12.77
CA SER A 210 -14.33 2.28 13.32
C SER A 210 -14.00 2.27 14.82
N PHE A 211 -13.63 3.43 15.41
CA PHE A 211 -13.26 3.52 16.82
C PHE A 211 -14.34 4.14 17.72
N PHE A 212 -15.37 4.78 17.14
CA PHE A 212 -16.49 5.37 17.88
C PHE A 212 -17.82 4.71 17.49
N LYS A 213 -17.99 3.42 17.78
CA LYS A 213 -19.33 2.84 17.90
C LYS A 213 -19.81 2.95 19.35
N SER A 214 -20.45 4.07 19.66
CA SER A 214 -21.50 4.15 20.67
C SER A 214 -22.85 4.39 19.98
N PRO A 215 -23.95 3.89 20.55
CA PRO A 215 -25.16 3.57 19.81
C PRO A 215 -26.08 4.77 19.59
N ALA A 216 -26.80 4.69 18.47
CA ALA A 216 -27.97 5.49 18.11
C ALA A 216 -27.71 6.95 17.68
N GLU A 217 -27.30 7.11 16.43
CA GLU A 217 -27.95 8.12 15.59
C GLU A 217 -28.78 7.37 14.55
N LYS A 218 -30.10 7.58 14.60
CA LYS A 218 -31.02 7.12 13.56
C LYS A 218 -30.55 7.77 12.27
N LYS A 219 -29.92 6.98 11.39
CA LYS A 219 -29.83 7.32 9.97
C LYS A 219 -31.26 7.63 9.53
N THR A 220 -31.53 8.88 9.18
CA THR A 220 -32.69 9.20 8.37
C THR A 220 -32.43 8.51 7.03
N VAL A 221 -32.99 7.31 6.89
CA VAL A 221 -32.99 6.59 5.62
C VAL A 221 -33.80 7.48 4.69
N ASP A 222 -33.27 7.87 3.53
CA ASP A 222 -34.05 8.62 2.56
C ASP A 222 -35.23 7.75 2.07
N ALA A 223 -36.33 8.39 1.67
CA ALA A 223 -37.50 7.66 1.18
C ALA A 223 -37.13 6.92 -0.11
N PRO A 224 -37.26 5.58 -0.16
CA PRO A 224 -36.90 4.80 -1.35
C PRO A 224 -37.90 5.06 -2.48
N ALA A 225 -37.47 4.86 -3.73
CA ALA A 225 -38.38 4.89 -4.87
C ALA A 225 -39.39 3.73 -4.79
N LYS A 226 -40.62 3.95 -5.30
CA LYS A 226 -41.69 2.93 -5.29
C LYS A 226 -41.41 1.75 -6.24
N GLU A 227 -40.56 1.95 -7.24
CA GLU A 227 -40.07 0.92 -8.17
C GLU A 227 -38.52 0.89 -8.07
N ILE A 228 -37.94 -0.26 -7.72
CA ILE A 228 -36.49 -0.43 -7.58
C ILE A 228 -36.00 -1.47 -8.59
N ASP A 229 -35.04 -1.06 -9.42
CA ASP A 229 -34.37 -1.94 -10.37
C ASP A 229 -33.16 -2.61 -9.72
N LEU A 230 -33.18 -3.94 -9.67
CA LEU A 230 -32.13 -4.76 -9.06
C LEU A 230 -31.16 -5.32 -10.11
N HIS A 231 -31.28 -4.96 -11.39
CA HIS A 231 -30.27 -5.34 -12.39
C HIS A 231 -28.90 -4.77 -12.01
N ILE A 232 -27.85 -5.58 -12.13
CA ILE A 232 -26.52 -5.20 -11.64
C ILE A 232 -25.98 -3.96 -12.38
N GLU A 233 -26.36 -3.79 -13.65
CA GLU A 233 -26.03 -2.65 -14.50
C GLU A 233 -26.63 -1.33 -13.99
N LYS A 234 -27.65 -1.39 -13.13
CA LYS A 234 -28.23 -0.21 -12.44
C LYS A 234 -27.63 0.03 -11.07
N LEU A 235 -27.05 -1.01 -10.46
CA LEU A 235 -26.45 -0.95 -9.13
C LEU A 235 -24.95 -0.62 -9.19
N ARG A 236 -24.27 -0.98 -10.29
CA ARG A 236 -22.83 -0.83 -10.47
C ARG A 236 -22.39 -0.69 -11.93
N ASP A 237 -21.50 0.27 -12.17
CA ASP A 237 -20.90 0.49 -13.50
C ASP A 237 -19.79 -0.53 -13.82
N ASP A 238 -19.10 -1.07 -12.80
CA ASP A 238 -17.98 -2.01 -12.90
C ASP A 238 -18.40 -3.50 -12.83
N HIS A 239 -19.67 -3.80 -13.13
CA HIS A 239 -20.25 -5.15 -13.02
C HIS A 239 -19.55 -6.22 -13.88
N HIS A 240 -18.82 -5.83 -14.93
CA HIS A 240 -18.06 -6.73 -15.80
C HIS A 240 -16.90 -7.46 -15.09
N PHE A 241 -16.48 -6.98 -13.92
CA PHE A 241 -15.38 -7.57 -13.14
C PHE A 241 -15.86 -8.47 -11.99
N LEU A 242 -17.17 -8.67 -11.84
CA LEU A 242 -17.74 -9.38 -10.71
C LEU A 242 -18.08 -10.82 -11.06
N GLU A 243 -17.83 -11.72 -10.11
CA GLU A 243 -18.25 -13.10 -10.24
C GLU A 243 -19.77 -13.24 -10.01
N ALA A 244 -20.38 -14.29 -10.56
CA ALA A 244 -21.84 -14.47 -10.54
C ALA A 244 -22.43 -14.49 -9.11
N ASP A 245 -21.71 -15.05 -8.15
CA ASP A 245 -22.13 -15.07 -6.74
C ASP A 245 -22.06 -13.68 -6.10
N GLU A 246 -21.05 -12.87 -6.42
CA GLU A 246 -20.91 -11.51 -5.90
C GLU A 246 -22.01 -10.59 -6.43
N ILE A 247 -22.29 -10.69 -7.73
CA ILE A 247 -23.41 -9.99 -8.39
C ILE A 247 -24.71 -10.28 -7.62
N LEU A 248 -24.99 -11.56 -7.37
CA LEU A 248 -26.19 -11.99 -6.68
C LEU A 248 -26.26 -11.44 -5.24
N GLN A 249 -25.16 -11.41 -4.51
CA GLN A 249 -25.12 -10.85 -3.15
C GLN A 249 -25.37 -9.33 -3.15
N ILE A 250 -24.80 -8.60 -4.10
CA ILE A 250 -25.00 -7.15 -4.24
C ILE A 250 -26.48 -6.84 -4.51
N GLN A 251 -27.10 -7.59 -5.43
CA GLN A 251 -28.52 -7.43 -5.76
C GLN A 251 -29.42 -7.72 -4.56
N LEU A 252 -29.13 -8.78 -3.78
CA LEU A 252 -29.89 -9.12 -2.57
C LEU A 252 -29.71 -8.09 -1.45
N ASN A 253 -28.50 -7.56 -1.28
CA ASN A 253 -28.25 -6.50 -0.30
C ASN A 253 -29.00 -5.21 -0.67
N SER A 254 -29.01 -4.85 -1.96
CA SER A 254 -29.79 -3.71 -2.46
C SER A 254 -31.29 -3.90 -2.20
N PHE A 255 -31.81 -5.10 -2.49
CA PHE A 255 -33.19 -5.48 -2.16
C PHE A 255 -33.49 -5.33 -0.67
N GLN A 256 -32.64 -5.89 0.21
CA GLN A 256 -32.87 -5.86 1.66
C GLN A 256 -32.85 -4.42 2.20
N ASN A 257 -31.89 -3.60 1.78
CA ASN A 257 -31.81 -2.20 2.18
C ASN A 257 -33.06 -1.41 1.76
N ALA A 258 -33.53 -1.61 0.53
CA ALA A 258 -34.73 -0.95 0.02
C ALA A 258 -36.00 -1.43 0.74
N LEU A 259 -36.08 -2.73 1.06
CA LEU A 259 -37.18 -3.32 1.83
C LEU A 259 -37.24 -2.72 3.25
N ASP A 260 -36.10 -2.65 3.93
CA ASP A 260 -36.02 -2.08 5.29
C ASP A 260 -36.35 -0.59 5.29
N ALA A 261 -35.87 0.16 4.29
CA ALA A 261 -36.25 1.55 4.08
C ALA A 261 -37.77 1.71 3.90
N ALA A 262 -38.39 0.86 3.09
CA ALA A 262 -39.83 0.89 2.84
C ALA A 262 -40.66 0.64 4.12
N ILE A 263 -40.19 -0.28 4.97
CA ILE A 263 -40.82 -0.57 6.27
C ILE A 263 -40.70 0.63 7.21
N VAL A 264 -39.51 1.23 7.30
CA VAL A 264 -39.26 2.41 8.14
C VAL A 264 -40.13 3.60 7.70
N HIS A 265 -40.36 3.75 6.39
CA HIS A 265 -41.20 4.82 5.83
C HIS A 265 -42.69 4.45 5.69
N HIS A 266 -43.11 3.30 6.21
CA HIS A 266 -44.52 2.86 6.17
C HIS A 266 -45.13 2.84 4.77
N PHE A 267 -44.40 2.34 3.77
CA PHE A 267 -44.93 2.22 2.41
C PHE A 267 -46.02 1.14 2.34
N ASP A 268 -47.14 1.42 1.67
CA ASP A 268 -48.19 0.42 1.47
C ASP A 268 -47.72 -0.74 0.56
N LYS A 269 -46.96 -0.41 -0.48
CA LYS A 269 -46.42 -1.36 -1.46
C LYS A 269 -45.18 -0.85 -2.19
N MET A 270 -44.37 -1.79 -2.68
CA MET A 270 -43.17 -1.51 -3.47
C MET A 270 -42.95 -2.60 -4.54
N ILE A 271 -42.39 -2.22 -5.69
CA ILE A 271 -42.10 -3.13 -6.80
C ILE A 271 -40.58 -3.30 -6.95
N PHE A 272 -40.13 -4.55 -6.97
CA PHE A 272 -38.74 -4.93 -7.22
C PHE A 272 -38.59 -5.59 -8.57
N ILE A 273 -37.74 -5.05 -9.43
CA ILE A 273 -37.48 -5.55 -10.79
C ILE A 273 -36.20 -6.39 -10.74
N HIS A 274 -36.33 -7.71 -10.89
CA HIS A 274 -35.21 -8.66 -10.80
C HIS A 274 -34.87 -9.34 -12.14
N GLY A 275 -35.63 -9.04 -13.20
CA GLY A 275 -35.44 -9.62 -14.52
C GLY A 275 -36.02 -11.03 -14.67
N SER A 276 -36.10 -11.51 -15.91
CA SER A 276 -36.72 -12.78 -16.32
C SER A 276 -35.74 -13.93 -16.57
N GLY A 277 -34.50 -13.82 -16.07
CA GLY A 277 -33.43 -14.82 -16.29
C GLY A 277 -33.70 -16.19 -15.62
N ASN A 278 -32.65 -16.87 -15.13
CA ASN A 278 -32.75 -18.21 -14.55
C ASN A 278 -33.59 -18.32 -13.24
N GLY A 279 -34.22 -17.24 -12.78
CA GLY A 279 -35.10 -17.24 -11.61
C GLY A 279 -34.40 -17.27 -10.25
N THR A 280 -33.07 -17.40 -10.19
CA THR A 280 -32.30 -17.52 -8.94
C THR A 280 -32.48 -16.32 -8.00
N LEU A 281 -32.44 -15.09 -8.54
CA LEU A 281 -32.65 -13.88 -7.76
C LEU A 281 -34.09 -13.78 -7.24
N ARG A 282 -35.07 -14.10 -8.09
CA ARG A 282 -36.50 -14.15 -7.73
C ARG A 282 -36.72 -15.11 -6.56
N ASP A 283 -36.24 -16.34 -6.67
CA ASP A 283 -36.51 -17.38 -5.67
C ASP A 283 -35.86 -17.04 -4.32
N LYS A 284 -34.66 -16.41 -4.33
CA LYS A 284 -34.02 -15.91 -3.12
C LYS A 284 -34.79 -14.73 -2.51
N ILE A 285 -35.25 -13.78 -3.32
CA ILE A 285 -36.07 -12.64 -2.87
C ILE A 285 -37.37 -13.16 -2.24
N HIS A 286 -38.10 -14.06 -2.90
CA HIS A 286 -39.35 -14.64 -2.38
C HIS A 286 -39.13 -15.35 -1.04
N LYS A 287 -38.01 -16.07 -0.90
CA LYS A 287 -37.63 -16.74 0.37
C LYS A 287 -37.30 -15.75 1.50
N LEU A 288 -36.74 -14.58 1.19
CA LEU A 288 -36.48 -13.53 2.18
C LEU A 288 -37.79 -12.86 2.60
N ILE A 289 -38.62 -12.50 1.62
CA ILE A 289 -39.93 -11.89 1.83
C ILE A 289 -40.82 -12.79 2.70
N SER A 290 -40.90 -14.09 2.38
CA SER A 290 -41.75 -15.04 3.10
C SER A 290 -41.41 -15.19 4.58
N LYS A 291 -40.17 -14.83 4.97
CA LYS A 291 -39.70 -14.90 6.36
C LYS A 291 -39.86 -13.57 7.11
N ASN A 292 -40.17 -12.48 6.42
CA ASN A 292 -40.23 -11.16 7.03
C ASN A 292 -41.62 -10.89 7.66
N PRO A 293 -41.71 -10.67 8.98
CA PRO A 293 -42.99 -10.50 9.67
C PRO A 293 -43.74 -9.22 9.28
N ASN A 294 -43.06 -8.23 8.68
CA ASN A 294 -43.64 -6.93 8.32
C ASN A 294 -44.28 -6.93 6.92
N ILE A 295 -44.25 -8.06 6.23
CA ILE A 295 -44.83 -8.20 4.89
C ILE A 295 -46.20 -8.86 5.01
N LYS A 296 -47.20 -8.26 4.35
CA LYS A 296 -48.57 -8.77 4.30
C LYS A 296 -48.71 -9.85 3.24
N THR A 297 -48.25 -9.56 2.02
CA THR A 297 -48.27 -10.49 0.89
C THR A 297 -47.30 -10.03 -0.19
N TYR A 298 -47.00 -10.90 -1.15
CA TYR A 298 -46.21 -10.60 -2.35
C TYR A 298 -46.79 -11.33 -3.56
N MET A 299 -46.68 -10.73 -4.74
CA MET A 299 -47.16 -11.28 -6.00
C MET A 299 -46.33 -10.77 -7.17
N ASP A 300 -46.42 -11.42 -8.34
CA ASP A 300 -45.77 -10.90 -9.55
C ASP A 300 -46.34 -9.52 -9.92
N ALA A 301 -45.47 -8.54 -10.15
CA ALA A 301 -45.87 -7.18 -10.45
C ALA A 301 -46.22 -7.00 -11.93
N ARG A 302 -47.42 -6.46 -12.22
CA ARG A 302 -47.83 -5.88 -13.51
C ARG A 302 -47.28 -6.64 -14.73
N LYS A 303 -47.83 -7.82 -15.01
CA LYS A 303 -47.41 -8.71 -16.11
C LYS A 303 -47.32 -8.04 -17.47
N GLU A 304 -48.14 -7.03 -17.72
CA GLU A 304 -48.16 -6.25 -18.97
C GLU A 304 -46.91 -5.35 -19.15
N LYS A 305 -46.31 -4.87 -18.06
CA LYS A 305 -45.15 -3.94 -18.08
C LYS A 305 -43.82 -4.65 -17.86
N PHE A 306 -43.79 -5.70 -17.04
CA PHE A 306 -42.56 -6.37 -16.60
C PHE A 306 -42.53 -7.88 -16.84
N GLY A 307 -43.56 -8.45 -17.46
CA GLY A 307 -43.69 -9.91 -17.62
C GLY A 307 -43.67 -10.62 -16.25
N TYR A 308 -42.79 -11.61 -16.11
CA TYR A 308 -42.52 -12.32 -14.84
C TYR A 308 -41.26 -11.80 -14.13
N GLY A 309 -40.72 -10.65 -14.56
CA GLY A 309 -39.43 -10.13 -14.11
C GLY A 309 -39.49 -9.17 -12.92
N ALA A 310 -40.64 -9.03 -12.27
CA ALA A 310 -40.80 -8.13 -11.14
C ALA A 310 -41.75 -8.69 -10.08
N THR A 311 -41.49 -8.37 -8.82
CA THR A 311 -42.28 -8.78 -7.65
C THR A 311 -42.83 -7.54 -6.94
N GLU A 312 -44.15 -7.48 -6.74
CA GLU A 312 -44.82 -6.47 -5.91
C GLU A 312 -44.91 -7.00 -4.48
N VAL A 313 -44.42 -6.22 -3.53
CA VAL A 313 -44.45 -6.51 -2.09
C VAL A 313 -45.42 -5.55 -1.44
N VAL A 314 -46.37 -6.08 -0.67
CA VAL A 314 -47.35 -5.32 0.09
C VAL A 314 -47.00 -5.43 1.57
N PHE A 315 -46.77 -4.30 2.22
CA PHE A 315 -46.38 -4.24 3.63
C PHE A 315 -47.61 -4.24 4.54
N LYS A 316 -47.39 -4.47 5.84
CA LYS A 316 -48.44 -4.47 6.87
C LYS A 316 -48.77 -3.08 7.38
#